data_AF-A0A1E5SJJ6-F1
#
_entry.id   AF-A0A1E5SJJ6-F1
#
_cell.length_a   1.000
_cell.length_b   1.000
_cell.length_c   1.000
_cell.angle_alpha   90.00
_cell.angle_beta   90.00
_cell.angle_gamma   90.00
#
_symmetry.space_group_name_H-M   'P 1'
#
loop_
_entity.id
_entity.type
_entity.pdbx_description
1 polymer ?
#
loop_
_entity_poly.entity_id
_entity_poly.type
_entity_poly.pdbx_seq_one_letter_code
_entity_poly.pdbx_strand_id
1 'polypeptide(L)'
;MIREVPSIKEKLNLLKESIDDIEAQSQGVISKDMDARIGHKSADTSFFGFKTHLAMTQERIITEAVVTSGEKGDGPILPLLIEQSQNNGLAVDTVIGDAAYSGNKNLELAKEKTFR
;
A
#
# COMPACT_ATOMS: atom_id res chain seq x y z
N MET A 1 18.17 42.87 -20.66
CA MET A 1 19.37 43.08 -19.83
C MET A 1 19.40 42.26 -18.53
N ILE A 2 18.50 41.28 -18.30
CA ILE A 2 18.53 40.42 -17.09
C ILE A 2 19.44 39.18 -17.26
N ARG A 3 19.82 38.86 -18.51
CA ARG A 3 20.58 37.64 -18.86
C ARG A 3 22.07 37.67 -18.48
N GLU A 4 22.60 38.78 -18.00
CA GLU A 4 24.05 38.98 -17.79
C GLU A 4 24.47 39.13 -16.33
N VAL A 5 23.53 39.08 -15.37
CA VAL A 5 23.87 39.11 -13.94
C VAL A 5 24.32 37.70 -13.50
N PRO A 6 25.58 37.51 -13.07
CA PRO A 6 26.12 36.16 -12.77
C PRO A 6 25.30 35.38 -11.74
N SER A 7 24.83 36.07 -10.69
CA SER A 7 24.03 35.45 -9.61
C SER A 7 22.65 34.98 -10.06
N ILE A 8 22.06 35.61 -11.09
CA ILE A 8 20.77 35.18 -11.67
C ILE A 8 20.99 33.95 -12.53
N LYS A 9 22.07 33.91 -13.31
CA LYS A 9 22.44 32.77 -14.16
C LYS A 9 22.73 31.52 -13.32
N GLU A 10 23.44 31.68 -12.20
CA GLU A 10 23.74 30.58 -11.28
C GLU A 10 22.47 29.99 -10.66
N LYS A 11 21.57 30.84 -10.14
CA LYS A 11 20.27 30.38 -9.61
C LYS A 11 19.39 29.71 -10.66
N LEU A 12 19.40 30.21 -11.90
CA LEU A 12 18.67 29.61 -13.01
C LEU A 12 19.23 28.22 -13.37
N ASN A 13 20.56 28.08 -13.35
CA ASN A 13 21.22 26.80 -13.63
C ASN A 13 20.92 25.77 -12.52
N LEU A 14 21.00 26.18 -11.25
CA LEU A 14 20.62 25.33 -10.11
C LEU A 14 19.16 24.88 -10.18
N LEU A 15 18.25 25.78 -10.59
CA LEU A 15 16.84 25.44 -10.77
C LEU A 15 16.66 24.43 -11.91
N LYS A 16 17.36 24.61 -13.04
CA LYS A 16 17.31 23.65 -14.16
C LYS A 16 17.84 22.29 -13.74
N GLU A 17 18.98 22.24 -13.08
CA GLU A 17 19.56 20.99 -12.56
C GLU A 17 18.61 20.31 -11.57
N SER A 18 17.98 21.09 -10.68
CA SER A 18 16.96 20.55 -9.75
C SER A 18 15.73 20.00 -10.48
N ILE A 19 15.28 20.64 -11.55
CA ILE A 19 14.16 20.14 -12.37
C ILE A 19 14.59 18.87 -13.11
N ASP A 20 15.76 18.87 -13.74
CA ASP A 20 16.31 17.71 -14.46
C ASP A 20 16.49 16.51 -13.52
N ASP A 21 16.95 16.73 -12.29
CA ASP A 21 17.08 15.70 -11.25
C ASP A 21 15.71 15.16 -10.80
N ILE A 22 14.71 16.04 -10.62
CA ILE A 22 13.32 15.63 -10.29
C ILE A 22 12.69 14.85 -11.44
N GLU A 23 12.91 15.29 -12.68
CA GLU A 23 12.45 14.60 -13.88
C GLU A 23 13.13 13.23 -14.04
N ALA A 24 14.45 13.16 -13.82
CA ALA A 24 15.19 11.90 -13.83
C ALA A 24 14.74 10.93 -12.71
N GLN A 25 14.45 11.44 -11.51
CA GLN A 25 13.88 10.65 -10.41
C GLN A 25 12.45 10.18 -10.71
N SER A 26 11.62 11.04 -11.33
CA SER A 26 10.23 10.70 -11.65
C SER A 26 10.11 9.76 -12.85
N GLN A 27 11.09 9.74 -13.76
CA GLN A 27 11.21 8.69 -14.79
C GLN A 27 11.57 7.31 -14.24
N GLY A 28 11.97 7.19 -12.96
CA GLY A 28 12.34 5.93 -12.32
C GLY A 28 11.18 4.96 -12.07
N VAL A 29 9.93 5.37 -12.28
CA VAL A 29 8.74 4.54 -12.00
C VAL A 29 7.84 4.41 -13.22
N ILE A 30 8.42 4.07 -14.37
CA ILE A 30 7.65 3.63 -15.54
C ILE A 30 7.43 2.13 -15.42
N SER A 31 6.37 1.75 -14.71
CA SER A 31 5.93 0.36 -14.70
C SER A 31 5.20 0.02 -15.98
N LYS A 32 5.54 -1.15 -16.56
CA LYS A 32 4.72 -1.77 -17.61
C LYS A 32 3.42 -2.35 -17.06
N ASP A 33 3.41 -2.64 -15.76
CA ASP A 33 2.24 -3.17 -15.06
C ASP A 33 1.24 -2.04 -14.82
N MET A 34 0.08 -2.17 -15.46
CA MET A 34 -1.02 -1.19 -15.40
C MET A 34 -1.76 -1.19 -14.07
N ASP A 35 -1.55 -2.16 -13.18
CA ASP A 35 -2.21 -2.25 -11.87
C ASP A 35 -1.29 -1.80 -10.74
N ALA A 36 0.02 -1.67 -10.99
CA ALA A 36 0.95 -1.12 -10.01
C ALA A 36 0.61 0.36 -9.72
N ARG A 37 0.45 0.69 -8.44
CA ARG A 37 0.07 2.03 -7.97
C ARG A 37 0.90 2.45 -6.78
N ILE A 38 0.91 3.75 -6.49
CA ILE A 38 1.57 4.29 -5.29
C ILE A 38 0.72 3.95 -4.07
N GLY A 39 1.29 3.23 -3.13
CA GLY A 39 0.76 2.97 -1.79
C GLY A 39 1.55 3.68 -0.70
N HIS A 40 1.00 3.69 0.51
CA HIS A 40 1.63 4.31 1.68
C HIS A 40 1.86 3.28 2.79
N LYS A 41 3.08 3.26 3.36
CA LYS A 41 3.40 2.53 4.59
C LYS A 41 3.16 3.38 5.82
N SER A 42 3.42 4.69 5.70
CA SER A 42 3.21 5.71 6.73
C SER A 42 2.86 7.04 6.05
N ALA A 43 2.59 8.08 6.85
CA ALA A 43 2.36 9.42 6.33
C ALA A 43 3.54 9.93 5.47
N ASP A 44 4.76 9.60 5.88
CA ASP A 44 5.99 10.12 5.29
C ASP A 44 6.65 9.16 4.29
N THR A 45 6.13 7.92 4.14
CA THR A 45 6.78 6.89 3.32
C THR A 45 5.79 6.19 2.41
N SER A 46 6.02 6.32 1.10
CA SER A 46 5.28 5.64 0.04
C SER A 46 6.11 4.55 -0.63
N PHE A 47 5.43 3.70 -1.39
CA PHE A 47 6.03 2.69 -2.26
C PHE A 47 5.23 2.62 -3.56
N PHE A 48 5.87 2.23 -4.65
CA PHE A 48 5.18 1.94 -5.90
C PHE A 48 5.09 0.42 -6.10
N GLY A 49 3.88 -0.10 -6.28
CA GLY A 49 3.68 -1.53 -6.52
C GLY A 49 2.35 -2.04 -5.97
N PHE A 50 2.43 -3.15 -5.23
CA PHE A 50 1.30 -3.91 -4.73
C PHE A 50 1.38 -4.10 -3.21
N LYS A 51 0.23 -4.34 -2.59
CA LYS A 51 0.10 -4.80 -1.21
C LYS A 51 -0.22 -6.29 -1.20
N THR A 52 0.32 -6.98 -0.20
CA THR A 52 -0.03 -8.37 0.09
C THR A 52 -0.68 -8.42 1.46
N HIS A 53 -1.90 -8.92 1.51
CA HIS A 53 -2.66 -9.16 2.72
C HIS A 53 -2.54 -10.64 3.07
N LEU A 54 -2.03 -10.96 4.26
CA LEU A 54 -1.78 -12.33 4.70
C LEU A 54 -2.72 -12.70 5.84
N ALA A 55 -3.35 -13.87 5.72
CA ALA A 55 -3.95 -14.56 6.85
C ALA A 55 -3.04 -15.72 7.28
N MET A 56 -2.84 -15.87 8.58
CA MET A 56 -2.00 -16.91 9.13
C MET A 56 -2.52 -17.44 10.46
N THR A 57 -2.18 -18.68 10.77
CA THR A 57 -2.42 -19.27 12.10
C THR A 57 -1.44 -18.72 13.14
N GLN A 58 -1.66 -19.05 14.41
CA GLN A 58 -0.73 -18.66 15.49
C GLN A 58 0.66 -19.30 15.33
N GLU A 59 0.73 -20.47 14.71
CA GLU A 59 1.95 -21.18 14.33
C GLU A 59 2.63 -20.58 13.10
N ARG A 60 2.11 -19.46 12.57
CA ARG A 60 2.59 -18.75 11.38
C ARG A 60 2.45 -19.54 10.08
N ILE A 61 1.49 -20.47 10.02
CA ILE A 61 1.13 -21.12 8.76
C ILE A 61 0.28 -20.14 7.97
N ILE A 62 0.68 -19.82 6.74
CA ILE A 62 -0.09 -18.95 5.85
C ILE A 62 -1.29 -19.75 5.34
N THR A 63 -2.49 -19.20 5.56
CA THR A 63 -3.76 -19.83 5.17
C THR A 63 -4.40 -19.15 3.98
N GLU A 64 -4.07 -17.87 3.74
CA GLU A 64 -4.49 -17.12 2.57
C GLU A 64 -3.56 -15.94 2.29
N ALA A 65 -3.40 -15.57 1.00
CA ALA A 65 -2.64 -14.41 0.58
C ALA A 65 -3.34 -13.67 -0.59
N VAL A 66 -3.85 -12.47 -0.32
CA VAL A 66 -4.52 -11.62 -1.33
C VAL A 66 -3.61 -10.48 -1.74
N VAL A 67 -3.43 -10.27 -3.05
CA VAL A 67 -2.62 -9.17 -3.60
C VAL A 67 -3.53 -8.09 -4.15
N THR A 68 -3.27 -6.83 -3.79
CA THR A 68 -4.00 -5.65 -4.28
C THR A 68 -3.04 -4.58 -4.79
N SER A 69 -3.52 -3.66 -5.62
CA SER A 69 -2.72 -2.50 -6.02
C SER A 69 -2.39 -1.59 -4.82
N GLY A 70 -1.27 -0.88 -4.88
CA GLY A 70 -0.70 -0.17 -3.74
C GLY A 70 -1.63 0.83 -3.04
N GLU A 71 -2.56 1.44 -3.77
CA GLU A 71 -3.48 2.46 -3.27
C GLU A 71 -4.71 1.89 -2.54
N LYS A 72 -4.95 0.57 -2.61
CA LYS A 72 -6.11 -0.05 -1.97
C LYS A 72 -5.97 -0.05 -0.45
N GLY A 73 -7.08 0.21 0.23
CA GLY A 73 -7.18 0.12 1.69
C GLY A 73 -7.34 -1.33 2.15
N ASP A 74 -6.91 -1.60 3.38
CA ASP A 74 -6.83 -2.97 3.90
C ASP A 74 -8.19 -3.46 4.44
N GLY A 75 -8.98 -2.56 5.02
CA GLY A 75 -10.28 -2.86 5.64
C GLY A 75 -11.20 -3.77 4.80
N PRO A 76 -11.49 -3.48 3.53
CA PRO A 76 -12.38 -4.30 2.70
C PRO A 76 -11.88 -5.72 2.40
N ILE A 77 -10.60 -6.02 2.66
CA ILE A 77 -9.99 -7.32 2.29
C ILE A 77 -10.19 -8.38 3.38
N LEU A 78 -10.46 -7.99 4.62
CA LEU A 78 -10.63 -8.93 5.74
C LEU A 78 -11.67 -10.04 5.49
N PRO A 79 -12.89 -9.76 4.99
CA PRO A 79 -13.90 -10.80 4.79
C PRO A 79 -13.43 -11.88 3.81
N LEU A 80 -12.73 -11.45 2.74
CA LEU A 80 -12.18 -12.34 1.71
C LEU A 80 -11.11 -13.28 2.28
N LEU A 81 -10.22 -12.76 3.13
CA LEU A 81 -9.19 -13.56 3.79
C LEU A 81 -9.78 -14.65 4.68
N ILE A 82 -10.82 -14.32 5.43
CA ILE A 82 -11.51 -15.26 6.32
C ILE A 82 -12.21 -16.34 5.50
N GLU A 83 -12.98 -15.94 4.49
CA GLU A 83 -13.71 -16.88 3.62
C GLU A 83 -12.77 -17.87 2.94
N GLN A 84 -11.67 -17.38 2.35
CA GLN A 84 -10.72 -18.27 1.68
C GLN A 84 -9.94 -19.14 2.66
N SER A 85 -9.57 -18.63 3.84
CA SER A 85 -8.97 -19.47 4.89
C SER A 85 -9.91 -20.61 5.31
N GLN A 86 -11.22 -20.34 5.43
CA GLN A 86 -12.23 -21.35 5.70
C GLN A 86 -12.36 -22.37 4.56
N ASN A 87 -12.35 -21.89 3.30
CA ASN A 87 -12.37 -22.75 2.12
C ASN A 87 -11.12 -23.65 2.01
N ASN A 88 -9.99 -23.18 2.52
CA ASN A 88 -8.74 -23.94 2.60
C ASN A 88 -8.73 -24.94 3.78
N GLY A 89 -9.84 -25.11 4.49
CA GLY A 89 -10.04 -26.12 5.52
C GLY A 89 -9.72 -25.65 6.95
N LEU A 90 -9.48 -24.35 7.16
CA LEU A 90 -9.24 -23.80 8.50
C LEU A 90 -10.57 -23.47 9.19
N ALA A 91 -10.79 -24.04 10.38
CA ALA A 91 -11.83 -23.54 11.29
C ALA A 91 -11.35 -22.22 11.91
N VAL A 92 -12.06 -21.12 11.65
CA VAL A 92 -11.74 -19.79 12.16
C VAL A 92 -12.65 -19.47 13.34
N ASP A 93 -12.10 -19.46 14.55
CA ASP A 93 -12.84 -19.09 15.78
C ASP A 93 -12.57 -17.64 16.21
N THR A 94 -11.34 -17.17 16.03
CA THR A 94 -10.87 -15.83 16.42
C THR A 94 -9.99 -15.25 15.33
N VAL A 95 -10.13 -13.95 15.09
CA VAL A 95 -9.33 -13.19 14.12
C VAL A 95 -8.61 -12.06 14.84
N ILE A 96 -7.28 -12.04 14.76
CA ILE A 96 -6.44 -10.97 15.29
C ILE A 96 -5.82 -10.24 14.10
N GLY A 97 -6.11 -8.95 13.96
CA GLY A 97 -5.66 -8.15 12.83
C GLY A 97 -5.04 -6.83 13.27
N ASP A 98 -4.32 -6.21 12.34
CA ASP A 98 -3.80 -4.86 12.51
C ASP A 98 -4.92 -3.81 12.57
N ALA A 99 -4.62 -2.63 13.13
CA ALA A 99 -5.55 -1.51 13.23
C ALA A 99 -6.14 -1.11 11.87
N ALA A 100 -5.44 -1.29 10.75
CA ALA A 100 -5.96 -1.01 9.42
C ALA A 100 -7.22 -1.84 9.05
N TYR A 101 -7.50 -2.93 9.77
CA TYR A 101 -8.70 -3.75 9.60
C TYR A 101 -9.84 -3.40 10.57
N SER A 102 -9.71 -2.37 11.42
CA SER A 102 -10.71 -2.03 12.44
C SER A 102 -11.93 -1.26 11.92
N GLY A 103 -12.21 -1.30 10.62
CA GLY A 103 -13.34 -0.57 10.02
C GLY A 103 -14.69 -1.12 10.47
N ASN A 104 -15.72 -0.26 10.51
CA ASN A 104 -17.07 -0.60 11.01
C ASN A 104 -17.65 -1.88 10.37
N LYS A 105 -17.48 -2.06 9.05
CA LYS A 105 -17.94 -3.26 8.34
C LYS A 105 -17.31 -4.55 8.87
N ASN A 106 -16.04 -4.49 9.28
CA ASN A 106 -15.34 -5.64 9.86
C ASN A 106 -15.79 -5.91 11.29
N LEU A 107 -16.13 -4.87 12.05
CA LEU A 107 -16.70 -5.01 13.39
C LEU A 107 -18.11 -5.61 13.34
N GLU A 108 -18.92 -5.24 12.34
CA GLU A 108 -20.22 -5.85 12.08
C GLU A 108 -20.06 -7.32 11.68
N LEU A 109 -19.15 -7.63 10.75
CA LEU A 109 -18.81 -9.00 10.36
C LEU A 109 -18.39 -9.86 11.56
N ALA A 110 -17.56 -9.32 12.45
CA ALA A 110 -17.09 -10.03 13.64
C ALA A 110 -18.26 -10.40 14.58
N LYS A 111 -19.24 -9.50 14.74
CA LYS A 111 -20.44 -9.75 15.53
C LYS A 111 -21.34 -10.81 14.87
N GLU A 112 -21.54 -10.73 13.56
CA GLU A 112 -22.40 -11.65 12.82
C GLU A 112 -21.85 -13.08 12.82
N LYS A 113 -20.54 -13.24 12.57
CA LYS A 113 -19.89 -14.55 12.54
C LYS A 113 -19.53 -15.10 13.92
N THR A 114 -19.88 -14.39 15.00
CA THR A 114 -19.59 -14.79 16.40
C THR A 114 -18.10 -15.08 16.64
N PHE A 115 -17.21 -14.37 15.94
CA PHE A 115 -15.78 -14.47 16.23
C PHE A 115 -15.54 -13.89 17.63
N ARG A 116 -14.72 -14.59 18.44
CA ARG A 116 -14.26 -14.06 19.73
C ARG A 116 -13.11 -13.09 19.55
#